data_AF-A0A4Q7YQP6-F1
#
_entry.id   AF-A0A4Q7YQP6-F1
#
_cell.length_a   1.000
_cell.length_b   1.000
_cell.length_c   1.000
_cell.angle_alpha   90.00
_cell.angle_beta   90.00
_cell.angle_gamma   90.00
#
_symmetry.space_group_name_H-M   'P 1'
#
loop_
_entity.id
_entity.type
_entity.pdbx_description
1 polymer ?
#
loop_
_entity_poly.entity_id
_entity_poly.type
_entity_poly.pdbx_seq_one_letter_code
_entity_poly.pdbx_strand_id
1 'polypeptide(L)'
;MFGSDFNHPGLLPRANYNLGIGHTFAFLKKNPLGDELTIAYTYENAGTHGFFHTNFGEHTESAGIMKNFALPGTKLVTGYTWIQSGLTSYTGNAHVQNRLASSASLGAIVHFNNSNSIWIQETYNKVVTVPWYTTSSIGYTYSW
;
A
#
# COMPACT_ATOMS: atom_id res chain seq x y z
N MET A 1 0.58 0.86 9.25
CA MET A 1 -0.22 -0.32 8.85
C MET A 1 0.74 -1.51 8.76
N PHE A 2 0.39 -2.65 9.35
CA PHE A 2 1.17 -3.89 9.23
C PHE A 2 0.33 -4.91 8.47
N GLY A 3 0.92 -5.64 7.51
CA GLY A 3 0.17 -6.59 6.70
C GLY A 3 1.04 -7.61 6.01
N SER A 4 0.43 -8.41 5.13
CA SER A 4 1.17 -9.35 4.30
C SER A 4 0.59 -9.40 2.90
N ASP A 5 1.48 -9.55 1.93
CA ASP A 5 1.17 -9.83 0.55
C ASP A 5 1.17 -11.34 0.32
N PHE A 6 0.02 -11.88 -0.11
CA PHE A 6 -0.17 -13.33 -0.33
C PHE A 6 0.19 -13.78 -1.75
N ASN A 7 0.09 -12.88 -2.72
CA ASN A 7 0.38 -13.16 -4.12
C ASN A 7 1.32 -12.07 -4.63
N HIS A 8 2.62 -12.27 -4.57
CA HIS A 8 3.63 -11.34 -5.09
C HIS A 8 4.65 -12.17 -5.90
N PRO A 9 5.17 -11.70 -7.05
CA PRO A 9 6.18 -12.46 -7.80
C PRO A 9 7.44 -12.66 -6.97
N GLY A 10 7.64 -13.90 -6.54
CA GLY A 10 8.67 -14.28 -5.58
C GLY A 10 8.12 -15.44 -4.76
N LEU A 11 8.94 -16.45 -4.50
CA LEU A 11 8.49 -17.78 -4.05
C LEU A 11 7.84 -17.83 -2.65
N LEU A 12 7.65 -16.69 -1.97
CA LEU A 12 7.17 -16.62 -0.59
C LEU A 12 6.29 -15.39 -0.33
N PRO A 13 5.23 -15.52 0.49
CA PRO A 13 4.52 -14.38 1.05
C PRO A 13 5.47 -13.40 1.73
N ARG A 14 5.16 -12.10 1.62
CA ARG A 14 6.00 -11.04 2.17
C ARG A 14 5.25 -10.30 3.27
N ALA A 15 5.93 -10.07 4.39
CA ALA A 15 5.41 -9.21 5.44
C ALA A 15 5.69 -7.76 5.03
N ASN A 16 4.67 -6.90 5.12
CA ASN A 16 4.77 -5.51 4.75
C ASN A 16 4.49 -4.59 5.95
N TYR A 17 5.24 -3.51 6.02
CA TYR A 17 5.08 -2.44 6.98
C TYR A 17 4.94 -1.13 6.21
N ASN A 18 3.77 -0.51 6.33
CA ASN A 18 3.43 0.71 5.64
C ASN A 18 3.29 1.85 6.65
N LEU A 19 4.01 2.93 6.42
CA LEU A 19 3.83 4.23 7.07
C LEU A 19 3.28 5.20 6.04
N GLY A 20 2.06 5.68 6.25
CA GLY A 20 1.42 6.62 5.33
C GLY A 20 0.89 7.84 6.07
N ILE A 21 1.03 9.01 5.46
CA ILE A 21 0.30 10.21 5.84
C ILE A 21 -0.56 10.60 4.65
N GLY A 22 -1.85 10.71 4.90
CA GLY A 22 -2.83 11.17 3.92
C GLY A 22 -3.44 12.48 4.37
N HIS A 23 -3.63 13.40 3.43
CA HIS A 23 -4.36 14.64 3.68
C HIS A 23 -5.46 14.84 2.64
N THR A 24 -6.70 14.91 3.13
CA THR A 24 -7.86 15.27 2.32
C THR A 24 -7.91 16.77 2.14
N PHE A 25 -7.60 17.26 0.95
CA PHE A 25 -7.76 18.67 0.65
C PHE A 25 -9.20 18.99 0.27
N ALA A 26 -9.77 20.06 0.84
CA ALA A 26 -11.17 20.43 0.62
C ALA A 26 -11.53 20.64 -0.88
N PHE A 27 -10.58 21.06 -1.71
CA PHE A 27 -10.77 21.22 -3.16
C PHE A 27 -10.83 19.87 -3.91
N LEU A 28 -10.29 18.80 -3.34
CA LEU A 28 -10.31 17.45 -3.93
C LEU A 28 -11.61 16.69 -3.62
N LYS A 29 -12.43 17.12 -2.65
CA LYS A 29 -13.72 16.46 -2.31
C LYS A 29 -14.69 16.33 -3.49
N LYS A 30 -14.63 17.24 -4.47
CA LYS A 30 -15.48 17.22 -5.68
C LYS A 30 -14.81 16.55 -6.89
N ASN A 31 -13.56 16.10 -6.75
CA ASN A 31 -12.81 15.51 -7.86
C ASN A 31 -13.18 14.02 -8.03
N PRO A 32 -13.51 13.56 -9.26
CA PRO A 32 -13.77 12.15 -9.54
C PRO A 32 -12.53 11.25 -9.40
N LEU A 33 -11.31 11.81 -9.46
CA LEU A 33 -10.05 11.05 -9.46
C LEU A 33 -9.48 10.78 -8.05
N GLY A 34 -9.86 11.57 -7.05
CA GLY A 34 -9.34 11.41 -5.68
C GLY A 34 -9.64 12.59 -4.78
N ASP A 35 -9.85 12.33 -3.50
CA ASP A 35 -10.05 13.35 -2.45
C ASP A 35 -8.84 13.52 -1.52
N GLU A 36 -7.87 12.62 -1.59
CA GLU A 36 -6.75 12.55 -0.64
C GLU A 36 -5.40 12.44 -1.34
N LEU A 37 -4.45 13.28 -0.94
CA LEU A 37 -3.03 13.14 -1.30
C LEU A 37 -2.35 12.29 -0.23
N THR A 38 -1.65 11.25 -0.64
CA THR A 38 -0.95 10.32 0.25
C THR A 38 0.55 10.37 -0.01
N ILE A 39 1.34 10.39 1.05
CA ILE A 39 2.77 10.07 1.02
C ILE A 39 2.95 8.82 1.84
N ALA A 40 3.57 7.80 1.26
CA ALA A 40 3.75 6.50 1.88
C ALA A 40 5.19 6.03 1.80
N TYR A 41 5.59 5.33 2.84
CA TYR A 41 6.79 4.53 2.90
C TYR A 41 6.37 3.09 3.20
N THR A 42 6.83 2.17 2.37
CA THR A 42 6.57 0.74 2.51
C THR A 42 7.88 0.02 2.67
N TYR A 43 8.01 -0.72 3.77
CA TYR A 43 9.05 -1.71 3.96
C TYR A 43 8.46 -3.10 3.73
N GLU A 44 9.06 -3.89 2.86
CA GLU A 44 8.64 -5.27 2.60
C GLU A 44 9.80 -6.21 2.90
N ASN A 45 9.51 -7.32 3.57
CA ASN A 45 10.51 -8.32 3.88
C ASN A 45 10.00 -9.71 3.47
N ALA A 46 10.81 -10.41 2.68
CA ALA A 46 10.56 -11.79 2.29
C ALA A 46 11.32 -12.74 3.23
N GLY A 47 10.66 -13.79 3.74
CA GLY A 47 11.31 -14.87 4.49
C GLY A 47 11.00 -14.92 6.00
N THR A 48 11.91 -15.45 6.80
CA THR A 48 11.66 -15.92 8.19
C THR A 48 11.58 -14.84 9.25
N HIS A 49 11.73 -13.55 8.89
CA HIS A 49 11.89 -12.45 9.85
C HIS A 49 10.66 -11.55 9.96
N GLY A 50 9.57 -11.86 9.26
CA GLY A 50 8.30 -11.14 9.36
C GLY A 50 8.49 -9.62 9.19
N PHE A 51 8.02 -8.85 10.17
CA PHE A 51 8.07 -7.38 10.16
C PHE A 51 9.40 -6.77 10.62
N PHE A 52 10.38 -7.59 11.02
CA PHE A 52 11.66 -7.08 11.48
C PHE A 52 12.54 -6.66 10.31
N HIS A 53 13.30 -5.58 10.52
CA HIS A 53 14.23 -5.08 9.54
C HIS A 53 15.36 -6.08 9.27
N THR A 54 15.71 -6.22 8.00
CA THR A 54 16.83 -7.03 7.50
C THR A 54 17.60 -6.24 6.43
N ASN A 55 18.85 -6.61 6.22
CA ASN A 55 19.71 -6.06 5.15
C ASN A 55 19.21 -6.39 3.73
N PHE A 56 18.20 -7.25 3.62
CA PHE A 56 17.63 -7.75 2.37
C PHE A 56 16.16 -7.33 2.20
N GLY A 57 15.71 -6.34 2.98
CA GLY A 57 14.37 -5.80 2.82
C GLY A 57 14.25 -4.87 1.63
N GLU A 58 13.02 -4.71 1.18
CA GLU A 58 12.65 -3.78 0.11
C GLU A 58 12.06 -2.52 0.71
N HIS A 59 12.44 -1.40 0.13
CA HIS A 59 12.06 -0.07 0.58
C HIS A 59 11.40 0.63 -0.59
N THR A 60 10.18 1.11 -0.38
CA THR A 60 9.41 1.84 -1.38
C THR A 60 8.89 3.15 -0.80
N GLU A 61 9.31 4.27 -1.38
CA GLU A 61 8.82 5.61 -1.06
C GLU A 61 7.90 6.06 -2.19
N SER A 62 6.64 6.37 -1.90
CA SER A 62 5.65 6.71 -2.91
C SER A 62 4.82 7.92 -2.52
N ALA A 63 4.38 8.65 -3.54
CA ALA A 63 3.32 9.63 -3.43
C ALA A 63 2.16 9.19 -4.33
N GLY A 64 0.93 9.47 -3.89
CA GLY A 64 -0.25 8.99 -4.57
C GLY A 64 -1.49 9.78 -4.27
N ILE A 65 -2.55 9.44 -5.00
CA ILE A 65 -3.87 10.01 -4.86
C ILE A 65 -4.82 8.86 -4.51
N MET A 66 -5.54 9.02 -3.41
CA MET A 66 -6.55 8.09 -2.94
C MET A 66 -7.94 8.69 -3.12
N LYS A 67 -8.91 7.82 -3.46
CA LYS A 67 -10.33 8.14 -3.46
C LYS A 67 -11.03 7.21 -2.48
N ASN A 68 -11.58 7.76 -1.42
CA ASN A 68 -12.41 7.01 -0.50
C ASN A 68 -13.89 7.08 -0.94
N PHE A 69 -14.60 5.97 -0.88
CA PHE A 69 -16.03 5.91 -1.15
C PHE A 69 -16.75 5.03 -0.14
N ALA A 70 -17.84 5.55 0.41
CA ALA A 70 -18.68 4.78 1.32
C ALA A 70 -19.43 3.70 0.55
N LEU A 71 -19.44 2.47 1.06
CA LEU A 71 -20.32 1.45 0.54
C LEU A 71 -21.74 1.72 1.08
N PRO A 72 -22.76 1.88 0.21
CA PRO A 72 -24.10 2.22 0.63
C PRO A 72 -24.62 1.26 1.71
N GLY A 73 -25.14 1.82 2.80
CA GLY A 73 -25.78 1.06 3.88
C GLY A 73 -24.87 0.63 5.03
N THR A 74 -23.55 0.86 4.98
CA THR A 74 -22.66 0.53 6.11
C THR A 74 -21.70 1.68 6.46
N LYS A 75 -21.55 1.99 7.76
CA LYS A 75 -20.43 2.80 8.27
C LYS A 75 -19.20 1.95 8.61
N LEU A 76 -19.36 0.64 8.54
CA LEU A 76 -18.34 -0.34 8.92
C LEU A 76 -17.31 -0.54 7.81
N VAL A 77 -17.68 -0.36 6.54
CA VAL A 77 -16.79 -0.63 5.41
C VAL A 77 -16.68 0.57 4.48
N THR A 78 -15.44 0.99 4.22
CA THR A 78 -15.10 2.02 3.23
C THR A 78 -14.35 1.36 2.09
N GLY A 79 -14.79 1.58 0.85
CA GLY A 79 -14.01 1.22 -0.32
C GLY A 79 -13.04 2.35 -0.68
N TYR A 80 -11.92 2.02 -1.30
CA TYR A 80 -11.00 3.03 -1.81
C TYR A 80 -10.30 2.58 -3.09
N THR A 81 -9.93 3.57 -3.92
CA THR A 81 -8.95 3.39 -4.99
C THR A 81 -7.70 4.18 -4.67
N TRP A 82 -6.54 3.68 -5.05
CA TRP A 82 -5.27 4.35 -4.77
C TRP A 82 -4.31 4.23 -5.95
N ILE A 83 -3.91 5.35 -6.52
CA ILE A 83 -2.90 5.40 -7.59
C ILE A 83 -1.67 6.08 -7.02
N GLN A 84 -0.51 5.44 -7.15
CA GLN A 84 0.72 5.94 -6.59
C GLN A 84 1.92 5.72 -7.52
N SER A 85 2.94 6.55 -7.34
CA SER A 85 4.23 6.40 -7.99
C SER A 85 5.35 6.79 -7.03
N GLY A 86 6.48 6.12 -7.16
CA GLY A 86 7.54 6.20 -6.18
C GLY A 86 8.84 5.54 -6.62
N LEU A 87 9.79 5.48 -5.69
CA LEU A 87 11.06 4.80 -5.85
C LEU A 87 11.07 3.56 -4.98
N THR A 88 11.49 2.43 -5.55
CA THR A 88 11.60 1.15 -4.84
C THR A 88 12.99 0.54 -5.04
N SER A 89 13.49 -0.17 -4.03
CA SER A 89 14.68 -1.03 -4.16
C SER A 89 14.38 -2.40 -4.79
N TYR A 90 13.11 -2.85 -4.76
CA TYR A 90 12.46 -4.03 -5.40
C TYR A 90 13.15 -5.41 -5.35
N THR A 91 14.38 -5.52 -4.90
CA THR A 91 15.19 -6.73 -5.09
C THR A 91 15.74 -7.28 -3.79
N GLY A 92 15.44 -6.62 -2.67
CA GLY A 92 15.87 -7.06 -1.35
C GLY A 92 17.36 -7.36 -1.26
N ASN A 93 18.20 -6.62 -1.98
CA ASN A 93 19.65 -6.82 -2.03
C ASN A 93 20.36 -5.55 -1.54
N ALA A 94 21.50 -5.72 -0.86
CA ALA A 94 22.20 -4.66 -0.13
C ALA A 94 22.70 -3.48 -1.00
N HIS A 95 22.74 -3.63 -2.34
CA HIS A 95 23.31 -2.65 -3.25
C HIS A 95 22.54 -2.55 -4.58
N VAL A 96 21.25 -2.19 -4.54
CA VAL A 96 20.46 -2.09 -5.77
C VAL A 96 19.99 -0.67 -6.05
N GLN A 97 20.08 -0.32 -7.33
CA GLN A 97 19.66 0.95 -7.89
C GLN A 97 18.14 1.13 -7.70
N ASN A 98 17.74 2.27 -7.16
CA ASN A 98 16.33 2.65 -7.05
C ASN A 98 15.65 2.62 -8.41
N ARG A 99 14.46 2.01 -8.45
CA ARG A 99 13.65 1.91 -9.66
C ARG A 99 12.37 2.70 -9.48
N LEU A 100 11.93 3.34 -10.55
CA LEU A 100 10.59 3.92 -10.59
C LEU A 100 9.57 2.77 -10.53
N ALA A 101 8.68 2.87 -9.55
CA ALA A 101 7.52 2.02 -9.39
C ALA A 101 6.26 2.86 -9.47
N SER A 102 5.24 2.31 -10.10
CA SER A 102 3.90 2.87 -10.10
C SER A 102 2.90 1.76 -9.84
N SER A 103 1.81 2.08 -9.17
CA SER A 103 0.77 1.11 -8.90
C SER A 103 -0.61 1.73 -8.84
N ALA A 104 -1.60 0.89 -9.08
CA ALA A 104 -3.01 1.20 -8.98
C ALA A 104 -3.69 0.12 -8.14
N SER A 105 -4.42 0.54 -7.11
CA SER A 105 -5.01 -0.35 -6.12
C SER A 105 -6.49 -0.11 -5.98
N LEU A 106 -7.21 -1.19 -5.67
CA LEU A 106 -8.58 -1.20 -5.20
C LEU A 106 -8.59 -1.92 -3.86
N GLY A 107 -9.22 -1.32 -2.86
CA GLY A 107 -9.28 -1.92 -1.53
C GLY A 107 -10.53 -1.59 -0.76
N ALA A 108 -10.62 -2.22 0.40
CA ALA A 108 -11.65 -2.00 1.38
C ALA A 108 -11.03 -1.89 2.77
N ILE A 109 -11.61 -1.03 3.61
CA ILE A 109 -11.26 -0.85 5.00
C ILE A 109 -12.47 -1.26 5.84
N VAL A 110 -12.29 -2.25 6.70
CA VAL A 110 -13.25 -2.67 7.72
C VAL A 110 -12.88 -1.97 9.02
N HIS A 111 -13.72 -1.03 9.44
CA HIS A 111 -13.52 -0.24 10.65
C HIS A 111 -14.05 -0.97 11.87
N PHE A 112 -13.23 -1.13 12.90
CA PHE A 112 -13.70 -1.65 14.19
C PHE A 112 -14.10 -0.52 15.13
N ASN A 113 -13.37 0.59 15.07
CA ASN A 113 -13.63 1.83 15.78
C ASN A 113 -12.92 2.99 15.06
N ASN A 114 -12.84 4.16 15.70
CA ASN A 114 -12.26 5.37 15.09
C ASN A 114 -10.76 5.27 14.77
N SER A 115 -10.03 4.38 15.45
CA SER A 115 -8.56 4.29 15.34
C SER A 115 -8.08 2.95 14.84
N ASN A 116 -8.92 1.92 14.79
CA ASN A 116 -8.50 0.54 14.49
C ASN A 116 -9.35 -0.04 13.36
N SER A 117 -8.67 -0.51 12.32
CA SER A 117 -9.31 -1.06 11.13
C SER A 117 -8.47 -2.19 10.52
N ILE A 118 -9.12 -3.07 9.75
CA ILE A 118 -8.43 -3.96 8.80
C ILE A 118 -8.53 -3.34 7.42
N TRP A 119 -7.44 -3.34 6.67
CA TRP A 119 -7.42 -2.99 5.26
C TRP A 119 -7.17 -4.25 4.42
N ILE A 120 -7.82 -4.31 3.28
CA ILE A 120 -7.72 -5.37 2.28
C ILE A 120 -7.50 -4.67 0.95
N GLN A 121 -6.53 -5.12 0.15
CA GLN A 121 -6.17 -4.44 -1.08
C GLN A 121 -5.73 -5.41 -2.17
N GLU A 122 -6.19 -5.14 -3.38
CA GLU A 122 -5.61 -5.68 -4.60
C GLU A 122 -4.90 -4.56 -5.34
N THR A 123 -3.65 -4.80 -5.74
CA THR A 123 -2.81 -3.79 -6.39
C THR A 123 -2.22 -4.33 -7.67
N TYR A 124 -2.36 -3.60 -8.76
CA TYR A 124 -1.53 -3.76 -9.96
C TYR A 124 -0.26 -2.93 -9.80
N ASN A 125 0.90 -3.58 -9.92
CA ASN A 125 2.22 -2.98 -9.78
C ASN A 125 2.99 -3.01 -11.09
N LYS A 126 3.66 -1.90 -11.39
CA LYS A 126 4.60 -1.78 -12.49
C LYS A 126 5.91 -1.16 -12.00
N VAL A 127 6.96 -1.96 -11.98
CA VAL A 127 8.34 -1.50 -11.76
C VAL A 127 9.06 -1.47 -13.11
N VAL A 128 9.81 -0.39 -13.37
CA VAL A 128 10.62 -0.28 -14.59
C VAL A 128 11.61 -1.46 -14.64
N THR A 129 11.75 -2.08 -15.82
CA THR A 129 12.56 -3.30 -16.09
C THR A 129 12.04 -4.62 -15.51
N VAL A 130 10.88 -4.63 -14.85
CA VAL A 130 10.25 -5.84 -14.30
C VAL A 130 8.91 -6.10 -15.00
N PRO A 131 8.51 -7.36 -15.24
CA PRO A 131 7.13 -7.69 -15.58
C PRO A 131 6.15 -7.05 -14.60
N TRP A 132 4.98 -6.67 -15.11
CA TRP A 132 3.92 -6.22 -14.21
C TRP A 132 3.45 -7.39 -13.35
N TYR A 133 2.88 -7.08 -12.19
CA TYR A 133 2.34 -8.09 -11.29
C TYR A 133 1.22 -7.54 -10.43
N THR A 134 0.42 -8.43 -9.87
CA THR A 134 -0.61 -8.06 -8.90
C THR A 134 -0.18 -8.45 -7.49
N THR A 135 -0.60 -7.71 -6.48
CA THR A 135 -0.51 -8.09 -5.08
C THR A 135 -1.86 -8.10 -4.40
N SER A 136 -2.06 -9.11 -3.55
CA SER A 136 -3.22 -9.26 -2.69
C SER A 136 -2.75 -9.11 -1.25
N SER A 137 -3.22 -8.08 -0.56
CA SER A 137 -2.73 -7.67 0.75
C SER A 137 -3.86 -7.62 1.77
N ILE A 138 -3.57 -8.07 2.99
CA ILE A 138 -4.39 -7.78 4.17
C ILE A 138 -3.51 -7.19 5.25
N GLY A 139 -4.04 -6.26 6.04
CA GLY A 139 -3.33 -5.81 7.21
C GLY A 139 -4.18 -5.05 8.20
N TYR A 140 -3.54 -4.74 9.31
CA TYR A 140 -4.07 -3.94 10.39
C TYR A 140 -3.60 -2.49 10.27
N THR A 141 -4.54 -1.58 10.48
CA THR A 141 -4.30 -0.14 10.50
C THR A 141 -4.66 0.41 11.86
N TYR A 142 -3.72 1.19 12.40
CA TYR A 142 -3.96 2.11 13.49
C TYR A 142 -3.84 3.54 12.97
N SER A 143 -4.87 4.35 13.19
CA SER A 143 -4.93 5.77 12.83
C SER A 143 -5.02 6.62 14.10
N TRP A 144 -4.15 7.63 14.22
CA TRP A 144 -4.10 8.56 15.34
C TRP A 144 -5.01 9.78 15.15
#